data_AF-A0A0Q9L6Q5-F1
#
_entry.id   AF-A0A0Q9L6Q5-F1
#
_cell.length_a   1.000
_cell.length_b   1.000
_cell.length_c   1.000
_cell.angle_alpha   90.00
_cell.angle_beta   90.00
_cell.angle_gamma   90.00
#
_symmetry.space_group_name_H-M   'P 1'
#
loop_
_entity.id
_entity.type
_entity.pdbx_description
1 polymer ?
#
loop_
_entity_poly.entity_id
_entity_poly.type
_entity_poly.pdbx_seq_one_letter_code
_entity_poly.pdbx_strand_id
1 'polypeptide(L)'
;MKKAFFGVFLAIFLFISSSTTYAAEIQIKVDGFAIASDVKPEIKNNRTMVPLRVISENLGANVDWSNSKVTLTKSNMKVILNLNSSTAEKNGKKILLDVKPYIKNNRIIVPLRFIAETFGCNVNYSKFTVTVDTKPLVIDAVQVKALQHEYHMTMGGIVQQINGNAYNETIYNIFVENKGRKVEAPANYSWNLNLDIPGSYYKHGQYDFVDHKGNSMVRFDIYTLNRSFPAETLSGYPEVLIYDASEDEWYLFSNTALQSINVLIDTASKNGFLTIISNTVA
;
A
#
# COMPACT_ATOMS: atom_id res chain seq x y z
N MET A 1 28.46 -21.40 -70.94
CA MET A 1 27.41 -20.96 -69.99
C MET A 1 27.16 -22.05 -68.96
N LYS A 2 27.83 -22.05 -67.80
CA LYS A 2 27.52 -23.00 -66.69
C LYS A 2 28.31 -22.79 -65.38
N LYS A 3 28.75 -21.57 -65.00
CA LYS A 3 29.51 -21.39 -63.72
C LYS A 3 29.30 -20.05 -63.00
N ALA A 4 28.17 -19.37 -63.21
CA ALA A 4 27.94 -18.04 -62.61
C ALA A 4 26.64 -17.92 -61.79
N PHE A 5 25.92 -19.02 -61.54
CA PHE A 5 24.60 -18.96 -60.89
C PHE A 5 24.56 -19.48 -59.44
N PHE A 6 25.67 -19.98 -58.89
CA PHE A 6 25.69 -20.56 -57.53
C PHE A 6 26.12 -19.57 -56.43
N GLY A 7 26.72 -18.43 -56.78
CA GLY A 7 27.22 -17.45 -55.80
C GLY A 7 26.18 -16.46 -55.28
N VAL A 8 25.10 -16.22 -56.04
CA VAL A 8 24.07 -15.21 -55.68
C VAL A 8 23.03 -15.78 -54.72
N PHE A 9 22.85 -17.11 -54.67
CA PHE A 9 21.88 -17.74 -53.78
C PHE A 9 22.36 -17.84 -52.31
N LEU A 10 23.68 -17.80 -52.07
CA LEU A 10 24.25 -17.84 -50.71
C LEU A 10 24.28 -16.47 -50.02
N ALA A 11 24.30 -15.38 -50.79
CA ALA A 11 24.30 -14.02 -50.25
C ALA A 11 22.90 -13.54 -49.80
N ILE A 12 21.83 -14.12 -50.36
CA ILE A 12 20.44 -13.77 -50.01
C ILE A 12 19.95 -14.54 -48.76
N PHE A 13 20.59 -15.67 -48.42
CA PHE A 13 20.24 -16.46 -47.22
C PHE A 13 20.84 -15.92 -45.91
N LEU A 14 21.76 -14.95 -45.96
CA LEU A 14 22.37 -14.31 -44.78
C LEU A 14 21.57 -13.12 -44.24
N PHE A 15 20.45 -12.74 -44.87
CA PHE A 15 19.61 -11.63 -44.43
C PHE A 15 18.40 -12.03 -43.57
N ILE A 16 18.18 -13.32 -43.32
CA ILE A 16 16.99 -13.81 -42.60
C ILE A 16 17.43 -14.51 -41.33
N SER A 17 17.60 -13.75 -40.25
CA SER A 17 17.28 -14.10 -38.84
C SER A 17 18.06 -13.25 -37.83
N SER A 18 18.05 -11.92 -37.98
CA SER A 18 18.15 -11.05 -36.81
C SER A 18 16.83 -11.12 -36.05
N SER A 19 16.64 -12.19 -35.27
CA SER A 19 15.59 -12.18 -34.24
C SER A 19 15.88 -11.01 -33.32
N THR A 20 14.92 -10.09 -33.19
CA THR A 20 14.98 -9.07 -32.14
C THR A 20 14.95 -9.80 -30.81
N THR A 21 16.12 -9.94 -30.17
CA THR A 21 16.20 -10.40 -28.80
C THR A 21 15.56 -9.32 -27.94
N TYR A 22 14.28 -9.49 -27.61
CA TYR A 22 13.66 -8.72 -26.55
C TYR A 22 14.40 -9.07 -25.26
N ALA A 23 15.18 -8.11 -24.75
CA ALA A 23 15.68 -8.21 -23.39
C ALA A 23 14.45 -8.33 -22.48
N ALA A 24 14.30 -9.47 -21.82
CA ALA A 24 13.14 -9.69 -20.98
C ALA A 24 13.14 -8.66 -19.86
N GLU A 25 12.02 -7.92 -19.76
CA GLU A 25 11.90 -6.82 -18.82
C GLU A 25 11.86 -7.35 -17.38
N ILE A 26 12.63 -6.72 -16.51
CA ILE A 26 12.61 -7.04 -15.08
C ILE A 26 11.28 -6.57 -14.50
N GLN A 27 10.49 -7.50 -13.96
CA GLN A 27 9.25 -7.23 -13.25
C GLN A 27 9.49 -7.19 -11.74
N ILE A 28 8.77 -6.32 -11.03
CA ILE A 28 8.73 -6.34 -9.57
C ILE A 28 7.38 -6.89 -9.12
N LYS A 29 7.43 -7.81 -8.16
CA LYS A 29 6.26 -8.26 -7.42
C LYS A 29 6.41 -7.90 -5.95
N VAL A 30 5.33 -7.47 -5.32
CA VAL A 30 5.24 -7.29 -3.86
C VAL A 30 4.12 -8.20 -3.37
N ASP A 31 4.42 -9.11 -2.45
CA ASP A 31 3.48 -10.11 -1.92
C ASP A 31 2.71 -10.87 -3.03
N GLY A 32 3.40 -11.19 -4.14
CA GLY A 32 2.81 -11.87 -5.31
C GLY A 32 2.14 -10.96 -6.35
N PHE A 33 1.83 -9.70 -6.03
CA PHE A 33 1.20 -8.74 -6.94
C PHE A 33 2.23 -8.01 -7.80
N ALA A 34 2.01 -7.98 -9.11
CA ALA A 34 2.89 -7.25 -10.03
C ALA A 34 2.69 -5.74 -9.86
N ILE A 35 3.77 -5.02 -9.59
CA ILE A 35 3.72 -3.58 -9.37
C ILE A 35 3.98 -2.84 -10.68
N ALA A 36 2.99 -2.06 -11.12
CA ALA A 36 3.14 -1.18 -12.25
C ALA A 36 4.06 -0.01 -11.89
N SER A 37 5.06 0.25 -12.74
CA SER A 37 5.90 1.43 -12.62
C SER A 37 6.21 2.00 -14.00
N ASP A 38 6.19 3.33 -14.07
CA ASP A 38 6.59 4.11 -15.24
C ASP A 38 8.11 4.10 -15.48
N VAL A 39 8.89 3.76 -14.44
CA VAL A 39 10.33 3.52 -14.57
C VAL A 39 10.63 2.06 -14.26
N LYS A 40 11.12 1.37 -15.29
CA LYS A 40 11.45 -0.04 -15.18
C LYS A 40 12.67 -0.25 -14.27
N PRO A 41 12.70 -1.36 -13.51
CA PRO A 41 13.89 -1.77 -12.77
C PRO A 41 15.05 -2.00 -13.72
N GLU A 42 16.27 -1.76 -13.25
CA GLU A 42 17.47 -1.99 -14.04
C GLU A 42 18.60 -2.59 -13.20
N ILE A 43 19.61 -3.15 -13.85
CA ILE A 43 20.82 -3.62 -13.18
C ILE A 43 21.92 -2.58 -13.36
N LYS A 44 22.48 -2.09 -12.25
CA LYS A 44 23.62 -1.18 -12.23
C LYS A 44 24.63 -1.66 -11.19
N ASN A 45 25.89 -1.77 -11.57
CA ASN A 45 26.97 -2.26 -10.69
C ASN A 45 26.62 -3.58 -9.99
N ASN A 46 26.03 -4.53 -10.72
CA ASN A 46 25.57 -5.81 -10.19
C ASN A 46 24.57 -5.67 -9.01
N ARG A 47 23.72 -4.64 -9.06
CA ARG A 47 22.61 -4.41 -8.14
C ARG A 47 21.35 -4.08 -8.92
N THR A 48 20.23 -4.63 -8.48
CA THR A 48 18.90 -4.25 -8.98
C THR A 48 18.52 -2.90 -8.40
N MET A 49 18.25 -1.97 -9.29
CA MET A 49 17.90 -0.59 -9.02
C MET A 49 16.41 -0.41 -9.29
N VAL A 50 15.68 0.17 -8.33
CA VAL A 50 14.22 0.26 -8.36
C VAL A 50 13.71 1.66 -8.00
N PRO A 51 12.53 2.07 -8.50
CA PRO A 51 11.90 3.33 -8.10
C PRO A 51 11.52 3.32 -6.63
N LEU A 52 12.17 4.19 -5.85
CA LEU A 52 12.02 4.28 -4.39
C LEU A 52 10.56 4.45 -3.95
N ARG A 53 9.86 5.42 -4.56
CA ARG A 53 8.48 5.78 -4.21
C ARG A 53 7.52 4.61 -4.40
N VAL A 54 7.49 4.05 -5.61
CA VAL A 54 6.55 3.00 -6.00
C VAL A 54 6.67 1.77 -5.09
N ILE A 55 7.90 1.34 -4.77
CA ILE A 55 8.08 0.19 -3.90
C ILE A 55 7.75 0.56 -2.45
N SER A 56 8.23 1.70 -1.96
CA SER A 56 8.03 2.07 -0.54
C SER A 56 6.56 2.33 -0.18
N GLU A 57 5.79 2.95 -1.08
CA GLU A 57 4.34 3.18 -0.89
C GLU A 57 3.60 1.83 -0.83
N ASN A 58 3.96 0.86 -1.69
CA ASN A 58 3.42 -0.51 -1.60
C ASN A 58 3.87 -1.28 -0.35
N LEU A 59 4.92 -0.82 0.33
CA LEU A 59 5.35 -1.34 1.63
C LEU A 59 4.74 -0.57 2.81
N GLY A 60 3.75 0.30 2.56
CA GLY A 60 3.00 1.05 3.56
C GLY A 60 3.68 2.35 4.02
N ALA A 61 4.71 2.83 3.31
CA ALA A 61 5.39 4.07 3.67
C ALA A 61 4.83 5.29 2.93
N ASN A 62 4.74 6.42 3.63
CA ASN A 62 4.63 7.72 2.96
C ASN A 62 6.02 8.15 2.48
N VAL A 63 6.08 8.75 1.29
CA VAL A 63 7.32 9.26 0.68
C VAL A 63 7.17 10.74 0.39
N ASP A 64 7.85 11.55 1.19
CA ASP A 64 8.02 12.98 0.99
C ASP A 64 9.37 13.28 0.32
N TRP A 65 9.38 14.18 -0.65
CA TRP A 65 10.60 14.60 -1.33
C TRP A 65 10.65 16.12 -1.42
N SER A 66 11.66 16.69 -0.75
CA SER A 66 11.90 18.13 -0.74
C SER A 66 13.39 18.41 -0.99
N ASN A 67 13.67 19.23 -2.00
CA ASN A 67 15.03 19.54 -2.46
C ASN A 67 15.82 18.26 -2.80
N SER A 68 16.94 18.02 -2.12
CA SER A 68 17.79 16.84 -2.28
C SER A 68 17.53 15.73 -1.25
N LYS A 69 16.52 15.92 -0.39
CA LYS A 69 16.20 15.06 0.75
C LYS A 69 14.88 14.33 0.54
N VAL A 70 14.93 13.01 0.64
CA VAL A 70 13.75 12.15 0.66
C VAL A 70 13.52 11.68 2.10
N THR A 71 12.28 11.80 2.56
CA THR A 71 11.85 11.30 3.86
C THR A 71 10.83 10.20 3.63
N LEU A 72 11.09 9.00 4.14
CA LEU A 72 10.12 7.93 4.19
C LEU A 72 9.63 7.78 5.63
N THR A 73 8.32 7.66 5.81
CA THR A 73 7.71 7.45 7.13
C THR A 73 6.72 6.30 7.10
N LYS A 74 6.82 5.40 8.08
CA LYS A 74 5.88 4.28 8.31
C LYS A 74 5.83 4.00 9.80
N SER A 75 4.67 4.19 10.46
CA SER A 75 4.53 4.09 11.92
C SER A 75 5.67 4.84 12.64
N ASN A 76 6.46 4.17 13.48
CA ASN A 76 7.62 4.74 14.20
C ASN A 76 8.92 4.78 13.37
N MET A 77 8.91 4.31 12.12
CA MET A 77 10.06 4.30 11.25
C MET A 77 10.14 5.59 10.44
N LYS A 78 11.30 6.24 10.51
CA LYS A 78 11.67 7.39 9.68
C LYS A 78 13.00 7.10 8.98
N VAL A 79 13.01 7.26 7.67
CA VAL A 79 14.20 7.09 6.84
C VAL A 79 14.48 8.39 6.10
N ILE A 80 15.72 8.85 6.17
CA ILE A 80 16.18 10.06 5.48
C ILE A 80 17.24 9.64 4.47
N LEU A 81 16.99 9.92 3.20
CA LEU A 81 17.91 9.67 2.10
C LEU A 81 18.28 10.99 1.44
N ASN A 82 19.57 11.23 1.23
CA ASN A 82 20.06 12.36 0.46
C ASN A 82 20.54 11.87 -0.91
N LEU A 83 20.04 12.46 -2.00
CA LEU A 83 20.34 12.03 -3.37
C LEU A 83 21.84 12.01 -3.71
N ASN A 84 22.62 12.88 -3.08
CA ASN A 84 24.06 13.00 -3.31
C ASN A 84 24.92 12.17 -2.36
N SER A 85 24.32 11.34 -1.51
CA SER A 85 24.98 10.54 -0.49
C SER A 85 24.81 9.04 -0.78
N SER A 86 25.86 8.24 -0.52
CA SER A 86 25.75 6.78 -0.41
C SER A 86 25.33 6.33 0.99
N THR A 87 24.92 7.25 1.86
CA THR A 87 24.46 6.98 3.22
C THR A 87 23.05 7.53 3.39
N ALA A 88 22.17 6.68 3.93
CA ALA A 88 20.86 7.05 4.46
C ALA A 88 20.86 6.96 5.98
N GLU A 89 19.81 7.46 6.63
CA GLU A 89 19.59 7.32 8.06
C GLU A 89 18.24 6.68 8.31
N LYS A 90 18.17 5.62 9.12
CA LYS A 90 16.93 5.00 9.60
C LYS A 90 16.87 5.18 11.11
N ASN A 91 15.88 5.91 11.60
CA ASN A 91 15.70 6.23 13.02
C ASN A 91 17.00 6.77 13.67
N GLY A 92 17.71 7.65 12.95
CA GLY A 92 18.99 8.24 13.38
C GLY A 92 20.23 7.33 13.22
N LYS A 93 20.08 6.07 12.84
CA LYS A 93 21.20 5.16 12.56
C LYS A 93 21.57 5.20 11.08
N LYS A 94 22.85 5.33 10.77
CA LYS A 94 23.34 5.36 9.38
C LYS A 94 23.25 3.98 8.72
N ILE A 95 22.82 3.97 7.47
CA ILE A 95 22.76 2.80 6.57
C ILE A 95 23.57 3.14 5.32
N LEU A 96 24.50 2.26 4.94
CA LEU A 96 25.27 2.41 3.71
C LEU A 96 24.48 1.81 2.53
N LEU A 97 24.46 2.51 1.40
CA LEU A 97 23.89 2.03 0.16
C LEU A 97 24.99 1.47 -0.73
N ASP A 98 24.79 0.26 -1.22
CA ASP A 98 25.71 -0.43 -2.16
C ASP A 98 25.95 0.37 -3.46
N VAL A 99 24.93 1.10 -3.91
CA VAL A 99 25.00 1.98 -5.09
C VAL A 99 24.36 3.31 -4.72
N LYS A 100 25.04 4.41 -5.07
CA LYS A 100 24.54 5.77 -4.86
C LYS A 100 23.17 5.94 -5.55
N PRO A 101 22.16 6.51 -4.86
CA PRO A 101 20.89 6.88 -5.47
C PRO A 101 21.09 7.82 -6.66
N TYR A 102 20.16 7.79 -7.60
CA TYR A 102 20.14 8.74 -8.72
C TYR A 102 18.71 8.99 -9.19
N ILE A 103 18.53 10.06 -9.97
CA ILE A 103 17.27 10.36 -10.62
C ILE A 103 17.29 9.79 -12.04
N LYS A 104 16.23 9.08 -12.42
CA LYS A 104 15.96 8.63 -13.79
C LYS A 104 14.49 8.89 -14.10
N ASN A 105 14.20 9.56 -15.22
CA ASN A 105 12.84 9.92 -15.63
C ASN A 105 12.00 10.56 -14.50
N ASN A 106 12.60 11.49 -13.76
CA ASN A 106 11.97 12.14 -12.60
C ASN A 106 11.49 11.17 -11.49
N ARG A 107 12.17 10.02 -11.36
CA ARG A 107 12.02 9.07 -10.26
C ARG A 107 13.36 8.87 -9.57
N ILE A 108 13.31 8.75 -8.25
CA ILE A 108 14.48 8.42 -7.44
C ILE A 108 14.66 6.91 -7.47
N ILE A 109 15.84 6.48 -7.90
CA ILE A 109 16.20 5.10 -8.06
C ILE A 109 17.21 4.71 -6.98
N VAL A 110 16.95 3.61 -6.28
CA VAL A 110 17.78 3.10 -5.18
C VAL A 110 18.03 1.60 -5.32
N PRO A 111 19.04 1.03 -4.64
CA PRO A 111 19.23 -0.41 -4.60
C PRO A 111 18.02 -1.08 -3.94
N LEU A 112 17.50 -2.15 -4.53
CA LEU A 112 16.38 -2.87 -3.94
C LEU A 112 16.71 -3.43 -2.55
N ARG A 113 17.96 -3.86 -2.33
CA ARG A 113 18.43 -4.32 -1.02
C ARG A 113 18.23 -3.27 0.07
N PHE A 114 18.49 -2.00 -0.25
CA PHE A 114 18.28 -0.90 0.70
C PHE A 114 16.82 -0.83 1.14
N ILE A 115 15.87 -1.01 0.21
CA ILE A 115 14.44 -1.12 0.54
C ILE A 115 14.19 -2.34 1.43
N ALA A 116 14.67 -3.51 1.03
CA ALA A 116 14.45 -4.75 1.76
C ALA A 116 14.93 -4.69 3.22
N GLU A 117 16.15 -4.20 3.45
CA GLU A 117 16.73 -4.04 4.79
C GLU A 117 16.02 -2.94 5.59
N THR A 118 15.60 -1.87 4.91
CA THR A 118 14.85 -0.78 5.54
C THR A 118 13.51 -1.27 6.06
N PHE A 119 12.77 -2.05 5.28
CA PHE A 119 11.42 -2.50 5.63
C PHE A 119 11.37 -3.91 6.23
N GLY A 120 12.50 -4.62 6.34
CA GLY A 120 12.57 -5.98 6.88
C GLY A 120 11.91 -7.02 5.97
N CYS A 121 11.89 -6.77 4.66
CA CYS A 121 11.30 -7.65 3.65
C CYS A 121 12.31 -8.68 3.14
N ASN A 122 11.80 -9.82 2.66
CA ASN A 122 12.60 -10.79 1.93
C ASN A 122 12.60 -10.44 0.44
N VAL A 123 13.74 -10.62 -0.22
CA VAL A 123 13.84 -10.42 -1.67
C VAL A 123 14.27 -11.71 -2.35
N ASN A 124 13.52 -12.11 -3.37
CA ASN A 124 13.82 -13.26 -4.21
C ASN A 124 14.04 -12.81 -5.66
N TYR A 125 15.04 -13.40 -6.32
CA TYR A 125 15.34 -13.16 -7.72
C TYR A 125 15.07 -14.45 -8.51
N SER A 126 14.17 -14.39 -9.49
CA SER A 126 13.89 -15.51 -10.38
C SER A 126 13.78 -15.04 -11.83
N LYS A 127 14.75 -15.44 -12.67
CA LYS A 127 14.88 -15.05 -14.08
C LYS A 127 14.80 -13.52 -14.26
N PHE A 128 13.63 -13.02 -14.64
CA PHE A 128 13.32 -11.61 -14.91
C PHE A 128 12.28 -11.05 -13.93
N THR A 129 12.13 -11.67 -12.77
CA THR A 129 11.19 -11.25 -11.73
C THR A 129 11.93 -11.08 -10.43
N VAL A 130 11.69 -9.95 -9.80
CA VAL A 130 12.17 -9.66 -8.45
C VAL A 130 10.96 -9.60 -7.54
N THR A 131 10.94 -10.46 -6.54
CA THR A 131 9.83 -10.57 -5.60
C THR A 131 10.27 -9.98 -4.26
N VAL A 132 9.44 -9.11 -3.71
CA VAL A 132 9.57 -8.55 -2.37
C VAL A 132 8.44 -9.12 -1.53
N ASP A 133 8.79 -9.99 -0.59
CA ASP A 133 7.82 -10.61 0.32
C ASP A 133 7.92 -9.94 1.68
N THR A 134 6.78 -9.42 2.13
CA THR A 134 6.65 -8.78 3.43
C THR A 134 6.09 -9.76 4.46
N LYS A 135 6.36 -9.50 5.74
CA LYS A 135 5.86 -10.36 6.82
C LYS A 135 4.38 -10.09 7.04
N PRO A 136 3.53 -11.14 7.15
CA PRO A 136 2.15 -10.97 7.54
C PRO A 136 2.04 -10.33 8.94
N LEU A 137 1.02 -9.50 9.12
CA LEU A 137 0.60 -9.06 10.45
C LEU A 137 0.17 -10.28 11.29
N VAL A 138 0.56 -10.30 12.56
CA VAL A 138 0.16 -11.33 13.52
C VAL A 138 -0.62 -10.67 14.64
N ILE A 139 -1.83 -11.15 14.88
CA ILE A 139 -2.69 -10.75 16.01
C ILE A 139 -2.97 -12.03 16.80
N ASP A 140 -2.71 -12.01 18.11
CA ASP A 140 -2.91 -13.15 19.01
C ASP A 140 -2.33 -14.48 18.48
N ALA A 141 -1.10 -14.42 17.99
CA ALA A 141 -0.34 -15.53 17.39
C ALA A 141 -0.95 -16.13 16.10
N VAL A 142 -1.98 -15.52 15.53
CA VAL A 142 -2.58 -15.92 14.25
C VAL A 142 -2.19 -14.91 13.17
N GLN A 143 -1.85 -15.41 11.97
CA GLN A 143 -1.52 -14.55 10.82
C GLN A 143 -2.79 -14.01 10.17
N VAL A 144 -2.81 -12.70 9.97
CA VAL A 144 -3.82 -12.01 9.18
C VAL A 144 -3.59 -12.33 7.71
N LYS A 145 -4.63 -12.83 7.05
CA LYS A 145 -4.64 -13.11 5.61
C LYS A 145 -4.96 -11.84 4.82
N ALA A 146 -5.99 -11.12 5.25
CA ALA A 146 -6.53 -9.99 4.52
C ALA A 146 -7.27 -9.02 5.45
N LEU A 147 -7.47 -7.79 4.96
CA LEU A 147 -8.43 -6.84 5.50
C LEU A 147 -9.68 -6.83 4.61
N GLN A 148 -10.85 -7.07 5.19
CA GLN A 148 -12.13 -6.84 4.53
C GLN A 148 -12.67 -5.48 4.96
N HIS A 149 -12.95 -4.62 3.98
CA HIS A 149 -13.53 -3.31 4.18
C HIS A 149 -14.95 -3.30 3.58
N GLU A 150 -15.94 -3.06 4.42
CA GLU A 150 -17.33 -2.89 4.02
C GLU A 150 -17.74 -1.42 4.15
N TYR A 151 -18.42 -0.90 3.13
CA TYR A 151 -19.01 0.42 3.15
C TYR A 151 -20.34 0.42 2.37
N HIS A 152 -21.24 1.31 2.77
CA HIS A 152 -22.59 1.39 2.22
C HIS A 152 -22.79 2.67 1.41
N MET A 153 -23.55 2.55 0.34
CA MET A 153 -24.10 3.62 -0.47
C MET A 153 -25.62 3.60 -0.33
N THR A 154 -26.31 4.63 -0.81
CA THR A 154 -27.78 4.71 -0.74
C THR A 154 -28.50 3.47 -1.30
N MET A 155 -27.92 2.81 -2.30
CA MET A 155 -28.54 1.71 -3.06
C MET A 155 -27.94 0.33 -2.74
N GLY A 156 -27.11 0.20 -1.70
CA GLY A 156 -26.51 -1.08 -1.30
C GLY A 156 -25.10 -0.95 -0.73
N GLY A 157 -24.53 -2.09 -0.34
CA GLY A 157 -23.19 -2.18 0.24
C GLY A 157 -22.17 -2.83 -0.70
N ILE A 158 -20.91 -2.47 -0.51
CA ILE A 158 -19.75 -3.10 -1.15
C ILE A 158 -18.86 -3.67 -0.06
N VAL A 159 -18.42 -4.91 -0.25
CA VAL A 159 -17.36 -5.53 0.55
C VAL A 159 -16.17 -5.76 -0.37
N GLN A 160 -15.04 -5.15 -0.02
CA GLN A 160 -13.77 -5.28 -0.71
C GLN A 160 -12.72 -5.89 0.20
N GLN A 161 -11.81 -6.67 -0.37
CA GLN A 161 -10.75 -7.36 0.34
C GLN A 161 -9.38 -6.86 -0.14
N ILE A 162 -8.51 -6.50 0.81
CA ILE A 162 -7.15 -6.05 0.58
C ILE A 162 -6.20 -7.20 0.94
N ASN A 163 -5.40 -7.62 -0.05
CA ASN A 163 -4.55 -8.82 0.03
C ASN A 163 -3.06 -8.46 0.10
N GLY A 164 -2.70 -7.39 0.80
CA GLY A 164 -1.30 -6.96 0.96
C GLY A 164 -0.92 -6.86 2.43
N ASN A 165 0.10 -7.60 2.83
CA ASN A 165 0.53 -7.71 4.23
C ASN A 165 0.93 -6.35 4.80
N ALA A 166 1.67 -5.54 4.04
CA ALA A 166 2.08 -4.20 4.46
C ALA A 166 0.90 -3.22 4.62
N TYR A 167 -0.13 -3.32 3.77
CA TYR A 167 -1.35 -2.51 3.91
C TYR A 167 -2.14 -2.93 5.15
N ASN A 168 -2.32 -4.24 5.36
CA ASN A 168 -3.01 -4.78 6.53
C ASN A 168 -2.32 -4.35 7.84
N GLU A 169 -1.00 -4.51 7.92
CA GLU A 169 -0.20 -4.06 9.06
C GLU A 169 -0.36 -2.55 9.31
N THR A 170 -0.20 -1.73 8.27
CA THR A 170 -0.22 -0.27 8.44
C THR A 170 -1.61 0.23 8.84
N ILE A 171 -2.69 -0.30 8.25
CA ILE A 171 -4.06 0.07 8.61
C ILE A 171 -4.39 -0.36 10.05
N TYR A 172 -4.00 -1.58 10.44
CA TYR A 172 -4.17 -2.05 11.81
C TYR A 172 -3.44 -1.14 12.82
N ASN A 173 -2.19 -0.79 12.54
CA ASN A 173 -1.41 0.11 13.40
C ASN A 173 -2.07 1.49 13.48
N ILE A 174 -2.65 2.02 12.40
CA ILE A 174 -3.38 3.29 12.47
C ILE A 174 -4.55 3.21 13.47
N PHE A 175 -5.33 2.12 13.45
CA PHE A 175 -6.40 1.94 14.44
C PHE A 175 -5.85 1.89 15.87
N VAL A 176 -4.86 1.05 16.13
CA VAL A 176 -4.34 0.83 17.49
C VAL A 176 -3.60 2.06 18.03
N GLU A 177 -2.75 2.70 17.21
CA GLU A 177 -1.94 3.85 17.63
C GLU A 177 -2.77 5.14 17.76
N ASN A 178 -3.93 5.23 17.09
CA ASN A 178 -4.80 6.42 17.14
C ASN A 178 -6.11 6.18 17.91
N LYS A 179 -6.25 5.02 18.57
CA LYS A 179 -7.34 4.75 19.52
C LYS A 179 -7.22 5.73 20.69
N GLY A 180 -8.14 6.69 20.75
CA GLY A 180 -8.15 7.74 21.75
C GLY A 180 -8.75 7.29 23.08
N ARG A 181 -9.24 8.25 23.88
CA ARG A 181 -9.93 7.93 25.13
C ARG A 181 -11.22 7.13 24.86
N LYS A 182 -11.52 6.20 25.75
CA LYS A 182 -12.81 5.51 25.79
C LYS A 182 -13.95 6.51 25.99
N VAL A 183 -15.07 6.29 25.33
CA VAL A 183 -16.31 7.08 25.42
C VAL A 183 -17.52 6.16 25.48
N GLU A 184 -18.66 6.70 25.87
CA GLU A 184 -19.95 6.01 25.77
C GLU A 184 -20.36 5.86 24.30
N ALA A 185 -21.14 4.82 24.01
CA ALA A 185 -21.74 4.65 22.69
C ALA A 185 -22.61 5.87 22.33
N PRO A 186 -22.58 6.35 21.07
CA PRO A 186 -23.45 7.43 20.65
C PRO A 186 -24.91 6.96 20.69
N ALA A 187 -25.83 7.87 21.06
CA ALA A 187 -27.25 7.54 21.19
C ALA A 187 -27.90 7.12 19.86
N ASN A 188 -27.40 7.64 18.73
CA ASN A 188 -27.92 7.36 17.39
C ASN A 188 -26.77 7.17 16.41
N TYR A 189 -26.69 5.98 15.80
CA TYR A 189 -25.73 5.68 14.75
C TYR A 189 -26.28 4.66 13.77
N SER A 190 -25.95 4.79 12.49
CA SER A 190 -26.45 3.89 11.46
C SER A 190 -25.62 3.94 10.17
N TRP A 191 -25.73 2.90 9.35
CA TRP A 191 -25.38 2.98 7.93
C TRP A 191 -26.31 3.92 7.15
N ASN A 192 -27.55 4.11 7.63
CA ASN A 192 -28.55 4.93 6.95
C ASN A 192 -28.19 6.41 7.01
N LEU A 193 -28.27 7.07 5.86
CA LEU A 193 -28.05 8.52 5.74
C LEU A 193 -29.23 9.37 6.24
N ASN A 194 -30.36 8.74 6.60
CA ASN A 194 -31.58 9.42 7.05
C ASN A 194 -31.62 9.66 8.57
N LEU A 195 -30.49 10.07 9.16
CA LEU A 195 -30.44 10.44 10.58
C LEU A 195 -30.72 11.93 10.70
N ASP A 196 -31.91 12.29 11.19
CA ASP A 196 -32.32 13.69 11.42
C ASP A 196 -32.28 14.05 12.93
N ILE A 197 -31.18 13.68 13.60
CA ILE A 197 -30.98 13.94 15.03
C ILE A 197 -29.59 14.57 15.24
N PRO A 198 -29.47 15.75 15.87
CA PRO A 198 -28.17 16.32 16.23
C PRO A 198 -27.34 15.37 17.08
N GLY A 199 -26.04 15.27 16.81
CA GLY A 199 -25.16 14.32 17.50
C GLY A 199 -25.29 12.87 17.05
N SER A 200 -26.03 12.61 15.96
CA SER A 200 -26.06 11.30 15.30
C SER A 200 -24.79 11.05 14.49
N TYR A 201 -24.46 9.76 14.27
CA TYR A 201 -23.27 9.35 13.54
C TYR A 201 -23.60 8.42 12.37
N TYR A 202 -22.94 8.63 11.24
CA TYR A 202 -22.96 7.70 10.12
C TYR A 202 -21.85 6.67 10.29
N LYS A 203 -22.16 5.40 10.07
CA LYS A 203 -21.12 4.37 9.94
C LYS A 203 -20.41 4.59 8.61
N HIS A 204 -19.14 5.00 8.70
CA HIS A 204 -18.30 5.31 7.56
C HIS A 204 -17.83 4.03 6.86
N GLY A 205 -17.45 3.02 7.66
CA GLY A 205 -16.94 1.76 7.16
C GLY A 205 -16.72 0.76 8.29
N GLN A 206 -16.66 -0.52 7.91
CA GLN A 206 -16.32 -1.63 8.77
C GLN A 206 -15.04 -2.29 8.25
N TYR A 207 -14.09 -2.53 9.13
CA TYR A 207 -12.73 -2.96 8.81
C TYR A 207 -12.43 -4.23 9.61
N ASP A 208 -12.53 -5.37 8.94
CA ASP A 208 -12.40 -6.70 9.55
C ASP A 208 -11.10 -7.38 9.10
N PHE A 209 -10.21 -7.64 10.06
CA PHE A 209 -8.97 -8.38 9.82
C PHE A 209 -9.26 -9.87 9.95
N VAL A 210 -9.08 -10.62 8.86
CA VAL A 210 -9.48 -12.03 8.79
C VAL A 210 -8.28 -12.98 8.68
N ASP A 211 -8.43 -14.16 9.26
CA ASP A 211 -7.42 -15.24 9.18
C ASP A 211 -7.46 -15.98 7.81
N HIS A 212 -6.60 -16.98 7.65
CA HIS A 212 -6.57 -17.80 6.43
C HIS A 212 -7.87 -18.58 6.15
N LYS A 213 -8.66 -18.87 7.18
CA LYS A 213 -9.96 -19.54 7.11
C LYS A 213 -11.11 -18.55 6.85
N GLY A 214 -10.84 -17.25 6.89
CA GLY A 214 -11.83 -16.19 6.73
C GLY A 214 -12.56 -15.84 8.04
N ASN A 215 -12.07 -16.28 9.19
CA ASN A 215 -12.64 -15.89 10.48
C ASN A 215 -12.21 -14.45 10.81
N SER A 216 -13.15 -13.64 11.30
CA SER A 216 -12.86 -12.34 11.90
C SER A 216 -11.94 -12.51 13.11
N MET A 217 -10.84 -11.77 13.13
CA MET A 217 -9.87 -11.75 14.22
C MET A 217 -10.06 -10.50 15.07
N VAL A 218 -10.08 -9.34 14.42
CA VAL A 218 -10.35 -8.03 15.02
C VAL A 218 -11.14 -7.21 14.01
N ARG A 219 -12.17 -6.51 14.48
CA ARG A 219 -13.00 -5.63 13.66
C ARG A 219 -13.13 -4.25 14.28
N PHE A 220 -12.86 -3.23 13.48
CA PHE A 220 -13.10 -1.84 13.81
C PHE A 220 -14.21 -1.27 12.92
N ASP A 221 -15.08 -0.48 13.51
CA ASP A 221 -16.08 0.30 12.78
C ASP A 221 -15.78 1.78 12.96
N ILE A 222 -15.68 2.53 11.86
CA ILE A 222 -15.51 3.99 11.92
C ILE A 222 -16.88 4.66 11.82
N TYR A 223 -17.11 5.65 12.67
CA TYR A 223 -18.30 6.48 12.68
C TYR A 223 -17.94 7.95 12.58
N THR A 224 -18.64 8.69 11.73
CA THR A 224 -18.43 10.13 11.53
C THR A 224 -19.66 10.93 11.93
N LEU A 225 -19.44 12.06 12.60
CA LEU A 225 -20.51 12.95 13.05
C LEU A 225 -21.35 13.43 11.85
N ASN A 226 -22.67 13.37 11.99
CA ASN A 226 -23.60 13.94 11.04
C ASN A 226 -23.54 15.47 11.08
N ARG A 227 -22.98 16.08 10.04
CA ARG A 227 -22.78 17.53 9.93
C ARG A 227 -23.93 18.28 9.25
N SER A 228 -25.09 17.65 9.08
CA SER A 228 -26.28 18.30 8.50
C SER A 228 -26.94 19.33 9.42
N PHE A 229 -26.41 19.57 10.63
CA PHE A 229 -26.96 20.50 11.62
C PHE A 229 -26.04 21.71 11.86
N PRO A 230 -26.58 22.83 12.38
CA PRO A 230 -25.78 24.01 12.74
C PRO A 230 -24.65 23.69 13.72
N ALA A 231 -23.49 24.33 13.56
CA ALA A 231 -22.28 24.03 14.34
C ALA A 231 -22.48 24.19 15.86
N GLU A 232 -23.34 25.11 16.28
CA GLU A 232 -23.66 25.35 17.69
C GLU A 232 -24.33 24.13 18.33
N THR A 233 -25.19 23.44 17.57
CA THR A 233 -25.89 22.23 18.03
C THR A 233 -25.00 21.00 18.07
N LEU A 234 -23.90 21.03 17.31
CA LEU A 234 -22.91 19.96 17.23
C LEU A 234 -21.74 20.16 18.20
N SER A 235 -21.71 21.28 18.92
CA SER A 235 -20.67 21.59 19.89
C SER A 235 -20.60 20.49 20.98
N GLY A 236 -19.40 19.94 21.18
CA GLY A 236 -19.14 18.89 22.16
C GLY A 236 -19.24 17.45 21.63
N TYR A 237 -19.77 17.24 20.42
CA TYR A 237 -19.75 15.93 19.77
C TYR A 237 -18.41 15.68 19.09
N PRO A 238 -17.74 14.54 19.35
CA PRO A 238 -16.57 14.13 18.60
C PRO A 238 -16.83 14.03 17.10
N GLU A 239 -15.85 14.40 16.27
CA GLU A 239 -16.02 14.33 14.82
C GLU A 239 -15.95 12.90 14.29
N VAL A 240 -15.10 12.07 14.89
CA VAL A 240 -14.87 10.68 14.50
C VAL A 240 -14.79 9.81 15.74
N LEU A 241 -15.51 8.70 15.71
CA LEU A 241 -15.47 7.65 16.71
C LEU A 241 -15.07 6.34 16.03
N ILE A 242 -14.47 5.45 16.81
CA ILE A 242 -14.35 4.05 16.43
C ILE A 242 -15.04 3.17 17.46
N TYR A 243 -15.68 2.11 16.98
CA TYR A 243 -16.12 0.99 17.80
C TYR A 243 -15.18 -0.19 17.54
N ASP A 244 -14.54 -0.69 18.60
CA ASP A 244 -13.75 -1.91 18.57
C ASP A 244 -14.63 -3.08 18.99
N ALA A 245 -15.01 -3.91 18.02
CA ALA A 245 -15.91 -5.03 18.26
C ALA A 245 -15.23 -6.19 19.00
N SER A 246 -13.90 -6.22 19.07
CA SER A 246 -13.17 -7.25 19.83
C SER A 246 -13.21 -6.97 21.34
N GLU A 247 -13.34 -5.71 21.72
CA GLU A 247 -13.43 -5.25 23.11
C GLU A 247 -14.88 -4.92 23.52
N ASP A 248 -15.78 -4.73 22.56
CA ASP A 248 -17.13 -4.16 22.73
C ASP A 248 -17.10 -2.73 23.29
N GLU A 249 -16.20 -1.90 22.76
CA GLU A 249 -15.88 -0.58 23.33
C GLU A 249 -15.78 0.53 22.30
N TRP A 250 -16.12 1.76 22.72
CA TRP A 250 -16.08 2.97 21.88
C TRP A 250 -14.94 3.90 22.26
N TYR A 251 -14.30 4.48 21.25
CA TYR A 251 -13.15 5.36 21.43
C TYR A 251 -13.24 6.61 20.56
N LEU A 252 -12.65 7.71 21.05
CA LEU A 252 -12.34 8.85 20.19
C LEU A 252 -11.35 8.44 19.10
N PHE A 253 -11.50 9.02 17.93
CA PHE A 253 -10.58 8.81 16.82
C PHE A 253 -10.26 10.11 16.08
N SER A 254 -9.17 10.09 15.32
CA SER A 254 -8.68 11.26 14.60
C SER A 254 -9.17 11.27 13.15
N ASN A 255 -9.64 12.42 12.67
CA ASN A 255 -9.91 12.61 11.24
C ASN A 255 -8.65 12.40 10.38
N THR A 256 -7.47 12.78 10.87
CA THR A 256 -6.20 12.54 10.15
C THR A 256 -5.90 11.04 10.01
N ALA A 257 -6.22 10.25 11.04
CA ALA A 257 -6.07 8.80 10.99
C ALA A 257 -7.03 8.17 9.97
N LEU A 258 -8.30 8.60 9.96
CA LEU A 258 -9.28 8.20 8.94
C LEU A 258 -8.80 8.53 7.52
N GLN A 259 -8.32 9.75 7.26
CA GLN A 259 -7.79 10.12 5.94
C GLN A 259 -6.60 9.25 5.53
N SER A 260 -5.73 8.90 6.49
CA SER A 260 -4.59 8.02 6.23
C SER A 260 -5.01 6.61 5.81
N ILE A 261 -6.06 6.06 6.45
CA ILE A 261 -6.65 4.77 6.05
C ILE A 261 -7.19 4.86 4.62
N ASN A 262 -7.95 5.91 4.29
CA ASN A 262 -8.52 6.08 2.95
C ASN A 262 -7.44 6.15 1.85
N VAL A 263 -6.34 6.87 2.11
CA VAL A 263 -5.20 6.93 1.18
C VAL A 263 -4.57 5.55 0.97
N LEU A 264 -4.42 4.74 2.03
CA LEU A 264 -3.86 3.39 1.93
C LEU A 264 -4.75 2.46 1.11
N ILE A 265 -6.06 2.53 1.28
CA ILE A 265 -7.05 1.73 0.53
C ILE A 265 -7.05 2.12 -0.95
N ASP A 266 -7.05 3.42 -1.26
CA ASP A 266 -6.92 3.91 -2.65
C ASP A 266 -5.61 3.45 -3.30
N THR A 267 -4.50 3.52 -2.55
CA THR A 267 -3.19 3.06 -3.01
C THR A 267 -3.18 1.55 -3.26
N ALA A 268 -3.76 0.75 -2.36
CA ALA A 268 -3.92 -0.69 -2.54
C ALA A 268 -4.74 -1.02 -3.79
N SER A 269 -5.83 -0.28 -4.03
CA SER A 269 -6.67 -0.41 -5.22
C SER A 269 -5.89 -0.15 -6.52
N LYS A 270 -5.20 0.99 -6.60
CA LYS A 270 -4.38 1.37 -7.76
C LYS A 270 -3.28 0.36 -8.09
N ASN A 271 -2.76 -0.30 -7.06
CA ASN A 271 -1.69 -1.29 -7.20
C ASN A 271 -2.20 -2.74 -7.31
N GLY A 272 -3.52 -2.95 -7.41
CA GLY A 272 -4.11 -4.27 -7.67
C GLY A 272 -4.21 -5.20 -6.45
N PHE A 273 -3.99 -4.69 -5.23
CA PHE A 273 -4.14 -5.47 -3.99
C PHE A 273 -5.59 -5.60 -3.53
N LEU A 274 -6.50 -4.83 -4.14
CA LEU A 274 -7.90 -4.77 -3.77
C LEU A 274 -8.76 -5.60 -4.72
N THR A 275 -9.65 -6.40 -4.15
CA THR A 275 -10.64 -7.20 -4.89
C THR A 275 -12.02 -6.98 -4.29
N ILE A 276 -13.03 -6.71 -5.11
CA ILE A 276 -14.43 -6.67 -4.66
C ILE A 276 -14.90 -8.11 -4.46
N ILE A 277 -15.39 -8.44 -3.27
CA ILE A 277 -15.89 -9.79 -2.94
C ILE A 277 -17.42 -9.84 -2.81
N SER A 278 -18.07 -8.70 -2.58
CA SER A 278 -19.52 -8.56 -2.64
C SER A 278 -19.88 -7.16 -3.12
N ASN A 279 -20.89 -7.06 -3.98
CA ASN A 279 -21.47 -5.80 -4.42
C ASN A 279 -22.99 -5.98 -4.52
N THR A 280 -23.72 -5.22 -3.71
CA THR A 280 -25.19 -5.23 -3.66
C THR A 280 -25.79 -3.91 -4.12
N VAL A 281 -24.97 -3.00 -4.65
CA VAL A 281 -25.42 -1.71 -5.18
C VAL A 281 -26.26 -1.97 -6.43
N ALA A 282 -27.53 -1.58 -6.35
CA ALA A 282 -28.50 -1.65 -7.43
C ALA A 282 -28.56 -0.35 -8.26
#